data_AF-A0A4R4KM00-F1
#
_entry.id   AF-A0A4R4KM00-F1
#
_cell.length_a   1.000
_cell.length_b   1.000
_cell.length_c   1.000
_cell.angle_alpha   90.00
_cell.angle_beta   90.00
_cell.angle_gamma   90.00
#
_symmetry.space_group_name_H-M   'P 1'
#
loop_
_entity.id
_entity.type
_entity.pdbx_description
1 polymer ?
#
loop_
_entity_poly.entity_id
_entity_poly.type
_entity_poly.pdbx_seq_one_letter_code
_entity_poly.pdbx_strand_id
1 'polypeptide(L)'
;MDQQELVRVSKRMSRALRHQPGRYGLAPDPAGWVTVDDLLTAMRIDRAALDAVVSGNDKQRFAVQRGVDGVERIRASQGHSIPVDLGLAPAH
;
A
#
# COMPACT_ATOMS: atom_id res chain seq x y z
N MET A 1 -1.65 10.53 16.79
CA MET A 1 -1.98 9.10 16.58
C MET A 1 -1.09 8.27 17.48
N ASP A 2 -1.67 7.34 18.20
CA ASP A 2 -0.93 6.45 19.09
C ASP A 2 -0.20 5.38 18.30
N GLN A 3 0.91 4.86 18.84
CA GLN A 3 1.70 3.80 18.20
C GLN A 3 0.87 2.54 17.90
N GLN A 4 -0.12 2.25 18.76
CA GLN A 4 -1.08 1.16 18.56
C GLN A 4 -1.95 1.35 17.31
N GLU A 5 -2.31 2.60 16.99
CA GLU A 5 -3.12 2.92 15.81
C GLU A 5 -2.30 2.76 14.53
N LEU A 6 -1.06 3.25 14.51
CA LEU A 6 -0.13 3.07 13.39
C LEU A 6 0.11 1.58 13.08
N VAL A 7 0.25 0.74 14.11
CA VAL A 7 0.40 -0.72 13.93
C VAL A 7 -0.86 -1.34 13.32
N ARG A 8 -2.06 -0.89 13.73
CA ARG A 8 -3.34 -1.37 13.15
C ARG A 8 -3.46 -0.96 11.69
N VAL A 9 -3.11 0.28 11.35
CA VAL A 9 -3.09 0.80 9.98
C VAL A 9 -2.09 0.01 9.13
N SER A 10 -0.87 -0.22 9.61
CA SER A 10 0.14 -1.02 8.91
C SER A 10 -0.32 -2.45 8.59
N LYS A 11 -1.00 -3.10 9.55
CA LYS A 11 -1.61 -4.43 9.34
C LYS A 11 -2.73 -4.40 8.31
N ARG A 12 -3.59 -3.36 8.35
CA ARG A 12 -4.66 -3.17 7.36
C ARG A 12 -4.10 -2.91 5.96
N MET A 13 -3.12 -2.01 5.83
CA MET A 13 -2.43 -1.74 4.56
C MET A 13 -1.80 -2.99 3.99
N SER A 14 -1.11 -3.78 4.82
CA SER A 14 -0.53 -5.05 4.39
C SER A 14 -1.60 -6.00 3.85
N ARG A 15 -2.78 -6.09 4.49
CA ARG A 15 -3.89 -6.91 4.01
C ARG A 15 -4.53 -6.39 2.72
N ALA A 16 -4.75 -5.08 2.65
CA ALA A 16 -5.40 -4.43 1.52
C ALA A 16 -4.52 -4.53 0.27
N LEU A 17 -3.23 -4.19 0.38
CA LEU A 17 -2.32 -4.19 -0.78
C LEU A 17 -1.93 -5.61 -1.22
N ARG A 18 -1.81 -6.57 -0.29
CA ARG A 18 -1.28 -7.91 -0.63
C ARG A 18 -2.34 -8.96 -0.97
N HIS A 19 -3.51 -8.89 -0.35
CA HIS A 19 -4.47 -10.01 -0.40
C HIS A 19 -5.79 -9.63 -1.04
N GLN A 20 -6.39 -8.50 -0.66
CA GLN A 20 -7.77 -8.18 -1.07
C GLN A 20 -7.99 -6.66 -1.16
N PRO A 21 -7.40 -5.98 -2.14
CA PRO A 21 -7.56 -4.52 -2.30
C PRO A 21 -9.02 -4.13 -2.55
N GLY A 22 -9.73 -4.86 -3.41
CA GLY A 22 -11.13 -4.59 -3.73
C GLY A 22 -12.08 -4.67 -2.53
N ARG A 23 -11.73 -5.40 -1.47
CA ARG A 23 -12.52 -5.43 -0.23
C ARG A 23 -12.53 -4.09 0.51
N TYR A 24 -11.49 -3.28 0.29
CA TYR A 24 -11.36 -1.95 0.87
C TYR A 24 -11.78 -0.86 -0.11
N GLY A 25 -12.34 -1.22 -1.27
CA GLY A 25 -12.63 -0.28 -2.35
C GLY A 25 -11.40 0.14 -3.15
N LEU A 26 -10.24 -0.46 -2.90
CA LEU A 26 -9.00 -0.13 -3.60
C LEU A 26 -8.91 -0.87 -4.93
N ALA A 27 -8.51 -0.15 -5.98
CA ALA A 27 -8.28 -0.69 -7.31
C ALA A 27 -6.81 -0.53 -7.71
N PRO A 28 -5.92 -1.49 -7.36
CA PRO A 28 -4.55 -1.46 -7.82
C PRO A 28 -4.48 -1.70 -9.32
N ASP A 29 -3.57 -0.99 -9.96
CA ASP A 29 -3.13 -1.25 -11.32
C ASP A 29 -2.49 -2.66 -11.43
N PRO A 30 -2.37 -3.28 -12.62
CA PRO A 30 -1.63 -4.53 -12.85
C PRO A 30 -0.29 -4.65 -12.12
N ALA A 31 0.46 -3.56 -11.95
CA ALA A 31 1.72 -3.55 -11.21
C ALA A 31 1.59 -3.43 -9.66
N GLY A 32 0.36 -3.45 -9.14
CA GLY A 32 0.02 -3.39 -7.70
C GLY A 32 -0.07 -1.99 -7.10
N TRP A 33 -0.05 -0.93 -7.94
CA TRP A 33 -0.07 0.46 -7.48
C TRP A 33 -1.49 0.96 -7.23
N VAL A 34 -1.75 1.50 -6.04
CA VAL A 34 -2.97 2.25 -5.70
C VAL A 34 -2.63 3.72 -5.51
N THR A 35 -3.59 4.63 -5.70
CA THR A 35 -3.37 6.04 -5.37
C THR A 35 -3.33 6.23 -3.86
N VAL A 36 -2.49 7.15 -3.40
CA VAL A 36 -2.42 7.50 -1.98
C VAL A 36 -3.77 8.02 -1.50
N ASP A 37 -4.45 8.85 -2.30
CA ASP A 37 -5.77 9.39 -1.98
C ASP A 37 -6.84 8.31 -1.67
N ASP A 38 -6.92 7.30 -2.53
CA ASP A 38 -7.85 6.17 -2.36
C ASP A 38 -7.51 5.35 -1.12
N LEU A 39 -6.21 5.16 -0.84
CA LEU A 39 -5.75 4.53 0.40
C LEU A 39 -6.13 5.34 1.65
N LEU A 40 -5.91 6.66 1.63
CA LEU A 40 -6.26 7.55 2.74
C LEU A 40 -7.76 7.49 3.01
N THR A 41 -8.58 7.53 1.96
CA THR A 41 -10.04 7.42 2.03
C THR A 41 -10.49 6.06 2.58
N ALA A 42 -9.97 4.96 2.03
CA ALA A 42 -10.33 3.60 2.45
C ALA A 42 -9.93 3.30 3.90
N MET A 43 -8.78 3.82 4.33
CA MET A 43 -8.27 3.61 5.69
C MET A 43 -8.75 4.67 6.69
N ARG A 44 -9.38 5.75 6.19
CA ARG A 44 -9.79 6.94 6.95
C ARG A 44 -8.65 7.53 7.77
N ILE A 45 -7.49 7.68 7.13
CA ILE A 45 -6.28 8.23 7.74
C ILE A 45 -5.81 9.46 6.96
N ASP A 46 -4.99 10.29 7.59
CA ASP A 46 -4.34 11.43 6.94
C ASP A 46 -2.98 11.04 6.35
N ARG A 47 -2.46 11.87 5.44
CA ARG A 47 -1.12 11.71 4.86
C ARG A 47 -0.02 11.61 5.93
N ALA A 48 -0.09 12.38 7.01
CA ALA A 48 0.91 12.29 8.07
C ALA A 48 0.95 10.89 8.72
N ALA A 49 -0.20 10.24 8.83
CA ALA A 49 -0.32 8.88 9.36
C ALA A 49 0.31 7.86 8.42
N LEU A 50 0.02 8.00 7.13
CA LEU A 50 0.59 7.15 6.09
C LEU A 50 2.11 7.26 6.10
N ASP A 51 2.63 8.48 6.15
CA ASP A 51 4.07 8.75 6.18
C ASP A 51 4.73 8.11 7.42
N ALA A 52 4.12 8.28 8.60
CA ALA A 52 4.57 7.61 9.82
C ALA A 52 4.57 6.07 9.70
N VAL A 53 3.57 5.48 9.04
CA VAL A 53 3.52 4.04 8.79
C VAL A 53 4.58 3.59 7.80
N VAL A 54 4.82 4.36 6.74
CA VAL A 54 5.84 4.04 5.71
C VAL A 54 7.24 4.20 6.29
N SER A 55 7.52 5.33 6.96
CA SER A 55 8.79 5.62 7.62
C SER A 55 9.08 4.68 8.78
N GLY A 56 8.05 4.24 9.52
CA GLY A 56 8.18 3.26 10.60
C GLY A 56 8.31 1.81 10.12
N ASN A 57 8.25 1.56 8.81
CA ASN A 57 8.30 0.21 8.26
C ASN A 57 9.73 -0.17 7.84
N ASP A 58 10.48 -0.60 8.84
CA ASP A 58 11.89 -1.00 8.77
C ASP A 58 12.24 -1.98 7.64
N LYS A 59 11.25 -2.76 7.16
CA LYS A 59 11.45 -3.79 6.12
C LYS A 59 11.10 -3.32 4.70
N GLN A 60 11.00 -2.02 4.46
CA GLN A 60 10.65 -1.42 3.15
C GLN A 60 9.45 -2.12 2.48
N ARG A 61 8.43 -2.49 3.28
CA ARG A 61 7.32 -3.34 2.79
C ARG A 61 6.35 -2.60 1.87
N PHE A 62 6.44 -1.28 1.83
CA PHE A 62 5.65 -0.41 0.98
C PHE A 62 6.58 0.47 0.16
N ALA A 63 6.25 0.65 -1.12
CA ALA A 63 6.90 1.59 -2.00
C ALA A 63 5.91 2.71 -2.32
N VAL A 64 6.35 3.96 -2.18
CA VAL A 64 5.60 5.15 -2.60
C VAL A 64 6.31 5.76 -3.78
N GLN A 65 5.59 6.08 -4.84
CA GLN A 65 6.12 6.70 -6.04
C GLN A 65 5.18 7.81 -6.49
N ARG A 66 5.75 8.93 -6.90
CA ARG A 66 5.01 10.00 -7.56
C ARG A 66 4.94 9.71 -9.06
N GLY A 67 3.73 9.66 -9.60
CA GLY A 67 3.50 9.52 -11.03
C GLY A 67 3.85 10.79 -11.80
N VAL A 68 3.96 10.65 -13.13
CA VAL A 68 4.20 11.77 -14.05
C VAL A 68 3.07 12.81 -14.01
N ASP A 69 1.84 12.39 -13.69
CA ASP A 69 0.68 13.26 -13.50
C ASP A 69 0.70 14.02 -12.17
N GLY A 70 1.75 13.86 -11.36
CA GLY A 70 1.88 14.45 -10.03
C GLY A 70 1.16 13.69 -8.91
N VAL A 71 0.39 12.64 -9.25
CA VAL A 71 -0.35 11.79 -8.30
C VAL A 71 0.58 10.80 -7.61
N GLU A 72 0.53 10.76 -6.28
CA GLU A 72 1.28 9.79 -5.50
C GLU A 72 0.56 8.46 -5.44
N ARG A 73 1.32 7.39 -5.65
CA ARG A 73 0.86 6.02 -5.66
C ARG A 73 1.69 5.20 -4.68
N ILE A 74 1.06 4.21 -4.09
CA ILE A 74 1.67 3.31 -3.11
C ILE A 74 1.39 1.86 -3.51
N ARG A 75 2.37 0.99 -3.33
CA ARG A 75 2.21 -0.46 -3.49
C ARG A 75 2.88 -1.22 -2.37
N ALA A 76 2.50 -2.47 -2.16
CA ALA A 76 3.32 -3.37 -1.36
C ALA A 76 4.56 -3.78 -2.17
N SER A 77 5.72 -3.84 -1.54
CA SER A 77 6.96 -4.19 -2.24
C SER A 77 7.05 -5.69 -2.55
N GLN A 78 6.43 -6.54 -1.72
CA GLN A 78 6.55 -8.00 -1.79
C GLN A 78 5.31 -8.70 -1.21
N GLY A 79 5.09 -9.96 -1.59
CA GLY A 79 4.14 -10.85 -0.91
C GLY A 79 2.67 -10.65 -1.30
N HIS A 80 2.42 -10.32 -2.56
CA HIS A 80 1.07 -10.29 -3.11
C HIS A 80 0.56 -11.73 -3.31
N SER A 81 -0.62 -12.02 -2.77
CA SER A 81 -1.38 -13.25 -3.08
C SER A 81 -2.40 -13.02 -4.19
N ILE A 82 -2.55 -11.78 -4.65
CA ILE A 82 -3.33 -11.42 -5.84
C ILE A 82 -2.45 -11.54 -7.09
N PRO A 83 -3.02 -11.86 -8.27
CA PRO A 83 -2.29 -11.83 -9.53
C PRO A 83 -1.95 -10.37 -9.86
N VAL A 84 -0.78 -9.93 -9.41
CA VAL A 84 -0.15 -8.68 -9.83
C VAL A 84 1.00 -9.04 -10.76
N ASP A 85 1.05 -8.37 -11.90
CA ASP A 85 2.18 -8.46 -12.81
C ASP A 85 3.30 -7.59 -12.24
N LEU A 86 4.04 -8.14 -11.28
CA LEU A 86 5.17 -7.46 -10.65
C LEU A 86 6.40 -7.41 -11.58
N GLY A 87 6.30 -7.93 -12.80
CA GLY A 87 7.45 -8.19 -13.67
C GLY A 87 8.49 -9.14 -13.05
N LEU A 88 8.13 -9.85 -11.98
CA LEU A 88 8.99 -10.81 -11.31
C LEU A 88 8.87 -12.13 -12.05
N ALA A 89 9.95 -12.55 -12.72
CA ALA A 89 10.04 -13.90 -13.26
C ALA A 89 9.71 -14.91 -12.16
N PRO A 90 8.84 -15.90 -12.42
CA PRO A 90 8.55 -16.93 -11.43
C PRO A 90 9.87 -17.60 -11.04
N ALA A 91 10.18 -17.59 -9.74
CA ALA A 91 11.25 -18.43 -9.22
C ALA A 91 10.76 -19.88 -9.35
N HIS A 92 11.28 -20.57 -10.37
CA HIS A 92 10.96 -21.95 -10.71
C HIS A 92 11.86 -22.93 -9.96
#